data_AF-A0AA51P859-F1
#
_entry.id   AF-A0AA51P859-F1
#
_cell.length_a   1.000
_cell.length_b   1.000
_cell.length_c   1.000
_cell.angle_alpha   90.00
_cell.angle_beta   90.00
_cell.angle_gamma   90.00
#
_symmetry.space_group_name_H-M   'P 1'
#
loop_
_entity.id
_entity.type
_entity.pdbx_description
1 polymer ?
#
loop_
_entity_poly.entity_id
_entity_poly.type
_entity_poly.pdbx_seq_one_letter_code
_entity_poly.pdbx_strand_id
1 'polypeptide(L)' 'EHKKQYDSETEEKFRMKIYAENKHKIAKHNQRFEHGLVSYRLKPNKYSDMLHHEFVSTMNGF' A
#
# COMPACT_ATOMS: atom_id res chain seq x y z
N GLU A 1 -11.10 9.47 5.86
CA GLU A 1 -10.48 8.30 6.54
C GLU A 1 -11.05 7.01 5.99
N HIS A 2 -10.25 5.94 5.89
CA HIS A 2 -10.66 4.68 5.30
C HIS A 2 -11.29 3.77 6.37
N LYS A 3 -12.62 3.65 6.40
CA LYS A 3 -13.39 2.80 7.33
C LYS A 3 -13.29 1.32 6.94
N LYS A 4 -12.13 0.70 7.14
CA LYS A 4 -11.97 -0.74 6.93
C LYS A 4 -12.30 -1.48 8.23
N GLN A 5 -13.28 -2.37 8.17
CA GLN A 5 -13.58 -3.33 9.23
C GLN A 5 -12.98 -4.68 8.79
N TYR A 6 -12.15 -5.26 9.64
CA TYR A 6 -11.64 -6.62 9.46
C TYR A 6 -12.29 -7.51 10.51
N ASP A 7 -12.70 -8.71 10.11
CA ASP A 7 -13.49 -9.60 10.96
C ASP A 7 -12.66 -10.26 12.08
N SER A 8 -11.33 -10.17 12.02
CA SER A 8 -10.41 -10.83 12.96
C SER A 8 -9.19 -9.96 13.28
N GLU A 9 -8.76 -9.97 14.55
CA GLU A 9 -7.50 -9.37 15.00
C GLU A 9 -6.27 -9.89 14.24
N THR A 10 -6.32 -11.14 13.76
CA THR A 10 -5.23 -11.73 12.98
C THR A 10 -5.14 -11.09 11.60
N GLU A 11 -6.30 -10.83 10.98
CA GLU A 11 -6.37 -10.12 9.71
C GLU A 11 -5.97 -8.66 9.89
N GLU A 12 -6.39 -7.99 10.96
CA GLU A 12 -5.97 -6.62 11.26
C GLU A 12 -4.45 -6.49 11.38
N LYS A 13 -3.79 -7.39 12.15
CA LYS A 13 -2.32 -7.42 12.26
C LYS A 13 -1.65 -7.66 10.92
N PHE A 14 -2.19 -8.56 10.11
CA PHE A 14 -1.69 -8.86 8.77
C PHE A 14 -1.79 -7.65 7.83
N ARG A 15 -2.96 -7.00 7.79
CA ARG A 15 -3.24 -5.79 7.00
C ARG A 15 -2.37 -4.61 7.45
N MET A 16 -2.16 -4.46 8.75
CA MET A 16 -1.26 -3.44 9.31
C MET A 16 0.20 -3.68 8.91
N LYS A 17 0.66 -4.94 8.88
CA LYS A 17 1.99 -5.30 8.37
C LYS A 17 2.16 -4.92 6.90
N ILE A 18 1.17 -5.24 6.06
CA ILE A 18 1.18 -4.88 4.63
C ILE A 18 1.24 -3.36 4.46
N TYR A 19 0.43 -2.63 5.24
CA TYR A 19 0.44 -1.17 5.23
C TYR A 19 1.82 -0.59 5.59
N ALA A 20 2.48 -1.14 6.62
CA ALA A 20 3.82 -0.72 7.01
C ALA A 20 4.86 -0.95 5.89
N GLU A 21 4.83 -2.12 5.25
CA GLU A 21 5.71 -2.44 4.12
C GLU A 21 5.48 -1.52 2.92
N ASN A 22 4.22 -1.26 2.57
CA ASN A 22 3.87 -0.37 1.47
C ASN A 22 4.23 1.09 1.78
N LYS A 23 4.04 1.55 3.03
CA LYS A 23 4.48 2.88 3.46
C LYS A 23 6.00 3.03 3.35
N HIS A 24 6.76 2.00 3.71
CA HIS A 24 8.21 2.01 3.55
C HIS A 24 8.63 2.10 2.07
N LYS A 25 7.98 1.33 1.18
CA LYS A 25 8.21 1.42 -0.27
C LYS A 25 7.92 2.82 -0.82
N ILE A 26 6.81 3.43 -0.40
CA ILE A 26 6.43 4.80 -0.77
C ILE A 26 7.50 5.80 -0.31
N ALA A 27 7.97 5.69 0.93
CA ALA A 27 9.01 6.56 1.46
C ALA A 27 10.31 6.45 0.63
N LYS A 28 10.75 5.22 0.33
CA LYS A 28 11.93 4.98 -0.51
C LYS A 28 11.76 5.54 -1.93
N HIS A 29 10.58 5.41 -2.52
CA HIS A 29 10.28 6.01 -3.82
C HIS A 29 10.30 7.54 -3.78
N ASN A 30 9.72 8.14 -2.73
CA ASN A 30 9.69 9.59 -2.57
C ASN A 30 11.08 10.18 -2.31
N GLN A 31 11.96 9.47 -1.59
CA GLN A 31 13.38 9.85 -1.52
C GLN A 31 14.02 9.87 -2.92
N ARG A 32 13.78 8.85 -3.74
CA ARG A 32 14.28 8.85 -5.14
C ARG A 32 13.70 10.01 -5.95
N PHE A 33 12.45 10.40 -5.71
CA PHE A 33 11.83 11.55 -6.35
C PHE A 33 12.54 12.85 -5.95
N GLU A 34 12.85 13.02 -4.66
CA GLU A 34 13.58 14.19 -4.16
C GLU A 34 14.99 14.30 -4.75
N HIS A 35 15.62 13.17 -5.06
CA HIS A 35 16.89 13.11 -5.79
C HIS A 35 16.75 13.27 -7.32
N GLY A 36 15.54 13.48 -7.85
CA GLY A 36 15.28 13.62 -9.28
C GLY A 36 15.43 12.32 -10.10
N LEU A 37 15.50 11.15 -9.44
CA LEU A 37 15.67 9.85 -10.09
C LEU A 37 14.37 9.25 -10.64
N VAL A 38 13.22 9.78 -10.23
CA VAL A 38 11.88 9.39 -10.70
C VAL A 38 11.02 10.64 -10.88
N SER A 39 10.07 10.59 -11.80
CA SER A 39 9.25 11.76 -12.21
C SER A 39 7.97 11.95 -11.41
N TYR A 40 7.62 11.04 -10.50
CA TYR A 40 6.37 11.09 -9.73
C TYR A 40 6.57 10.77 -8.25
N ARG A 41 5.61 11.18 -7.41
CA ARG A 41 5.56 10.81 -5.99
C ARG A 41 4.46 9.80 -5.75
N LEU A 42 4.66 8.95 -4.76
CA LEU A 42 3.64 8.02 -4.28
C LEU A 42 3.03 8.56 -2.99
N LYS A 43 1.74 8.29 -2.78
CA LYS A 43 1.01 8.62 -1.55
C LYS A 43 0.25 7.38 -1.08
N PRO A 44 0.15 7.14 0.24
CA PRO A 44 -0.74 6.11 0.76
C PRO A 44 -2.18 6.39 0.33
N ASN A 45 -2.83 5.38 -0.23
CA ASN A 45 -4.23 5.39 -0.64
C ASN A 45 -5.00 4.22 0.00
N LYS A 46 -6.28 4.05 -0.37
CA LYS A 46 -7.17 2.99 0.15
C LYS A 46 -6.73 1.55 -0.18
N TYR A 47 -5.71 1.38 -1.01
CA TYR A 47 -5.14 0.09 -1.41
C TYR A 47 -3.79 -0.18 -0.75
N SER A 48 -3.34 0.69 0.18
CA SER A 48 -2.02 0.58 0.80
C SER A 48 -1.87 -0.64 1.71
N ASP A 49 -2.96 -1.27 2.10
CA ASP A 49 -3.06 -2.47 2.92
C ASP A 49 -3.33 -3.74 2.10
N MET A 50 -3.33 -3.63 0.76
CA MET A 50 -3.49 -4.76 -0.15
C MET A 50 -2.13 -5.27 -0.62
N LEU A 51 -2.03 -6.59 -0.77
CA LEU A 51 -0.91 -7.23 -1.45
C LEU A 51 -1.01 -7.01 -2.95
N HIS A 52 0.13 -7.12 -3.63
CA HIS A 52 0.19 -6.92 -5.08
C HIS A 52 -0.74 -7.89 -5.83
N HIS A 53 -0.80 -9.16 -5.43
CA HIS A 53 -1.70 -10.14 -6.05
C HIS A 53 -3.18 -9.84 -5.77
N GLU A 54 -3.53 -9.34 -4.57
CA GLU A 54 -4.91 -8.94 -4.24
C GLU A 54 -5.32 -7.72 -5.07
N PHE A 55 -4.41 -6.75 -5.22
CA PHE A 55 -4.65 -5.56 -6.04
C PHE A 55 -4.85 -5.95 -7.50
N VAL A 56 -3.99 -6.81 -8.06
CA VAL A 56 -4.12 -7.30 -9.44
C VAL A 56 -5.43 -8.08 -9.60
N SER A 57 -5.79 -8.97 -8.68
CA SER A 57 -7.05 -9.72 -8.76
C SER A 57 -8.29 -8.82 -8.67
N THR A 58 -8.21 -7.70 -7.93
CA THR A 58 -9.34 -6.79 -7.73
C THR A 58 -9.48 -5.78 -8.87
N MET A 59 -8.36 -5.30 -9.43
CA MET A 59 -8.33 -4.23 -10.42
C MET A 59 -8.16 -4.71 -11.86
N ASN A 60 -7.52 -5.87 -12.06
CA ASN A 60 -7.33 -6.50 -13.37
C ASN A 60 -8.19 -7.77 -13.44
N GLY A 61 -9.48 -7.64 -13.10
CA GLY A 61 -10.46 -8.68 -13.33
C GLY A 61 -10.31 -9.25 -14.73
N PHE A 62 -10.29 -10.57 -14.83
CA PHE A 62 -10.25 -11.32 -16.09
C PHE A 62 -11.15 -10.73 -17.18
#